data_AF-A0AAJ6V1U3-F1
#
_entry.id   AF-A0AAJ6V1U3-F1
#
_cell.length_a   1.000
_cell.length_b   1.000
_cell.length_c   1.000
_cell.angle_alpha   90.00
_cell.angle_beta   90.00
_cell.angle_gamma   90.00
#
_symmetry.space_group_name_H-M   'P 1'
#
loop_
_entity.id
_entity.type
_entity.pdbx_description
1 polymer ?
#
loop_
_entity_poly.entity_id
_entity_poly.type
_entity_poly.pdbx_seq_one_letter_code
_entity_poly.pdbx_strand_id
1 'polypeptide(L)'
;MSPEYAIRRTMTAKADVYSFGILLLEIVSGRNNTEYREKEETVVLLDTAANLRARGTLGDLIDSRVGHNYDGNQTNIVLNLAMMCTEQSPSLRPTISQVVAVLQGEKTLKNISEEIAPSISPA
;
A
#
# COMPACT_ATOMS: atom_id res chain seq x y z
N MET A 1 -11.03 3.30 -2.00
CA MET A 1 -11.79 3.04 -0.75
C MET A 1 -11.56 1.61 -0.33
N SER A 2 -11.57 1.29 0.96
CA SER A 2 -11.45 -0.12 1.38
C SER A 2 -12.65 -0.95 0.92
N PRO A 3 -12.46 -2.23 0.55
CA PRO A 3 -13.54 -3.09 0.05
C PRO A 3 -14.69 -3.23 1.04
N GLU A 4 -14.37 -3.42 2.32
CA GLU A 4 -15.38 -3.58 3.37
C GLU A 4 -16.15 -2.30 3.65
N TYR A 5 -15.53 -1.12 3.51
CA TYR A 5 -16.27 0.14 3.63
C TYR A 5 -17.20 0.35 2.44
N ALA A 6 -16.75 0.07 1.21
CA ALA A 6 -17.56 0.20 0.01
C ALA A 6 -18.77 -0.73 0.00
N ILE A 7 -18.60 -1.98 0.45
CA ILE A 7 -19.64 -3.01 0.42
C ILE A 7 -20.54 -2.93 1.65
N ARG A 8 -19.96 -2.76 2.85
CA ARG A 8 -20.67 -2.92 4.13
C ARG A 8 -20.83 -1.62 4.92
N ARG A 9 -20.35 -0.49 4.40
CA ARG A 9 -20.34 0.83 5.09
C ARG A 9 -19.71 0.77 6.49
N THR A 10 -18.77 -0.14 6.69
CA THR A 10 -18.14 -0.36 8.00
C THR A 10 -16.92 0.57 8.16
N MET A 11 -17.03 1.54 9.06
CA MET A 11 -15.91 2.42 9.43
C MET A 11 -15.04 1.74 10.48
N THR A 12 -13.76 1.53 10.17
CA THR A 12 -12.80 0.94 11.09
C THR A 12 -11.43 1.60 10.90
N ALA A 13 -10.58 1.54 11.93
CA ALA A 13 -9.18 1.95 11.79
C ALA A 13 -8.45 1.21 10.65
N LYS A 14 -8.83 -0.04 10.34
CA LYS A 14 -8.25 -0.78 9.21
C LYS A 14 -8.70 -0.27 7.84
N ALA A 15 -9.89 0.34 7.74
CA ALA A 15 -10.34 1.00 6.52
C ALA A 15 -9.54 2.29 6.26
N ASP A 16 -9.20 3.02 7.33
CA ASP A 16 -8.32 4.19 7.26
C ASP A 16 -6.89 3.79 6.85
N VAL A 17 -6.35 2.71 7.42
CA VAL A 17 -5.04 2.15 7.01
C VAL A 17 -5.02 1.79 5.52
N TYR A 18 -6.09 1.19 5.01
CA TYR A 18 -6.18 0.86 3.59
C TYR A 18 -6.12 2.13 2.71
N SER A 19 -6.87 3.17 3.09
CA SER A 19 -6.88 4.43 2.36
C SER A 19 -5.54 5.16 2.46
N PHE A 20 -4.85 5.06 3.60
CA PHE A 20 -3.47 5.53 3.76
C PHE A 20 -2.50 4.77 2.86
N GLY A 21 -2.67 3.47 2.69
CA GLY A 21 -1.88 2.67 1.74
C GLY A 21 -2.03 3.16 0.30
N ILE A 22 -3.26 3.50 -0.13
CA ILE A 22 -3.49 4.13 -1.43
C ILE A 22 -2.75 5.47 -1.51
N LEU A 23 -2.85 6.32 -0.48
CA LEU A 23 -2.17 7.61 -0.45
C LEU A 23 -0.65 7.46 -0.58
N LEU A 24 -0.03 6.45 0.05
CA LEU A 24 1.40 6.16 -0.13
C LEU A 24 1.73 5.81 -1.59
N LEU A 25 0.89 5.04 -2.28
CA LEU A 25 1.08 4.77 -3.71
C LEU A 25 0.96 6.05 -4.54
N GLU A 26 0.00 6.93 -4.24
CA GLU A 26 -0.16 8.22 -4.91
C GLU A 26 1.06 9.11 -4.72
N ILE A 27 1.61 9.18 -3.49
CA ILE A 27 2.82 9.96 -3.18
C ILE A 27 4.02 9.44 -3.96
N VAL A 28 4.28 8.12 -3.96
CA VAL A 28 5.45 7.55 -4.64
C VAL A 28 5.34 7.65 -6.16
N SER A 29 4.14 7.48 -6.70
CA SER A 29 3.92 7.47 -8.15
C SER A 29 3.63 8.84 -8.75
N GLY A 30 3.21 9.81 -7.93
CA GLY A 30 2.74 11.11 -8.41
C GLY A 30 1.48 11.02 -9.28
N ARG A 31 0.74 9.90 -9.19
CA ARG A 31 -0.49 9.60 -9.94
C ARG A 31 -1.68 9.53 -9.00
N ASN A 32 -2.86 9.92 -9.49
CA ASN A 32 -4.10 9.73 -8.75
C ASN A 32 -4.50 8.24 -8.72
N ASN A 33 -5.20 7.81 -7.67
CA ASN A 33 -5.69 6.44 -7.55
C ASN A 33 -6.60 5.99 -8.71
N THR A 34 -7.31 6.93 -9.32
CA THR A 34 -8.20 6.69 -10.46
C THR A 34 -7.87 7.68 -11.57
N GLU A 35 -7.54 7.15 -12.74
CA GLU A 35 -7.19 7.92 -13.93
C GLU A 35 -8.11 7.51 -15.08
N TYR A 36 -8.82 8.47 -15.66
CA TYR A 36 -9.66 8.26 -16.84
C TYR A 36 -8.80 8.43 -18.09
N ARG A 37 -8.72 7.39 -18.93
CA ARG A 37 -8.04 7.46 -20.24
C ARG A 37 -9.05 7.65 -21.36
N GLU A 38 -8.59 8.22 -22.48
CA GLU A 38 -9.40 8.58 -23.66
C GLU A 38 -10.21 7.41 -24.27
N LYS A 39 -9.94 6.16 -23.88
CA LYS A 39 -10.62 4.94 -24.35
C LYS A 39 -11.67 4.39 -23.35
N GLU A 40 -12.19 5.22 -22.45
CA GLU A 40 -13.09 4.83 -21.35
C GLU A 40 -12.52 3.79 -20.36
N GLU A 41 -11.23 3.49 -20.46
CA GLU A 41 -10.56 2.59 -19.54
C GLU A 41 -10.22 3.36 -18.25
N THR A 42 -10.84 2.95 -17.15
CA THR A 42 -10.51 3.46 -15.81
C THR A 42 -9.32 2.68 -15.29
N VAL A 43 -8.17 3.34 -15.16
CA VAL A 43 -6.98 2.71 -14.57
C VAL A 43 -6.97 2.97 -13.08
N VAL A 44 -6.99 1.89 -12.30
CA VAL A 44 -6.83 1.95 -10.85
C VAL A 44 -5.35 1.76 -10.51
N LEU A 45 -4.80 2.70 -9.73
CA LEU A 45 -3.39 2.69 -9.36
C LEU A 45 -3.02 1.43 -8.57
N LEU A 46 -3.89 1.00 -7.65
CA LEU A 46 -3.69 -0.22 -6.88
C LEU A 46 -3.61 -1.47 -7.76
N ASP A 47 -4.42 -1.57 -8.82
CA ASP A 47 -4.36 -2.70 -9.75
C ASP A 47 -3.06 -2.69 -10.55
N THR A 48 -2.59 -1.50 -10.94
CA THR A 48 -1.28 -1.33 -11.58
C THR A 48 -0.16 -1.78 -10.63
N ALA A 49 -0.22 -1.37 -9.35
CA ALA A 49 0.74 -1.75 -8.33
C ALA A 49 0.77 -3.25 -8.08
N ALA A 50 -0.40 -3.89 -7.97
CA ALA A 50 -0.51 -5.33 -7.78
C ALA A 50 0.11 -6.11 -8.95
N ASN A 51 -0.14 -5.68 -10.19
CA ASN A 51 0.45 -6.28 -11.39
C ASN A 51 1.97 -6.14 -11.43
N LEU A 52 2.51 -4.96 -11.10
CA LEU A 52 3.95 -4.74 -11.05
C LEU A 52 4.62 -5.51 -9.92
N ARG A 53 3.98 -5.61 -8.75
CA ARG A 53 4.44 -6.46 -7.63
C ARG A 53 4.54 -7.92 -8.06
N ALA A 54 3.52 -8.45 -8.74
CA ALA A 54 3.52 -9.82 -9.22
C ALA A 54 4.63 -10.12 -10.25
N ARG A 55 5.07 -9.10 -11.00
CA ARG A 55 6.18 -9.18 -11.96
C ARG A 55 7.55 -8.91 -11.34
N GLY A 56 7.62 -8.53 -10.06
CA GLY A 56 8.85 -8.12 -9.39
C GLY A 56 9.37 -6.73 -9.80
N THR A 57 8.56 -5.94 -10.51
CA THR A 57 8.94 -4.61 -11.03
C THR A 57 8.15 -3.48 -10.36
N LEU A 58 7.83 -3.62 -9.06
CA LEU A 58 7.06 -2.62 -8.31
C LEU A 58 7.69 -1.21 -8.34
N GLY A 59 9.02 -1.13 -8.46
CA GLY A 59 9.76 0.12 -8.61
C GLY A 59 9.41 0.92 -9.87
N ASP A 60 8.79 0.31 -10.88
CA ASP A 60 8.33 1.01 -12.09
C ASP A 60 7.18 2.00 -11.80
N LEU A 61 6.62 1.97 -10.58
CA LEU A 61 5.65 2.97 -10.13
C LEU A 61 6.27 4.32 -9.79
N ILE A 62 7.57 4.38 -9.53
CA ILE A 62 8.22 5.60 -9.00
C ILE A 62 8.05 6.74 -10.00
N ASP A 63 7.64 7.91 -9.50
CA ASP A 63 7.45 9.09 -10.33
C ASP A 63 8.75 9.49 -11.03
N SER A 64 8.77 9.34 -12.36
CA SER A 64 9.90 9.73 -13.22
C SER A 64 10.34 11.19 -13.05
N ARG A 65 9.46 12.08 -12.59
CA ARG A 65 9.77 13.50 -12.35
C ARG A 65 10.73 13.72 -11.18
N VAL A 66 10.86 12.74 -10.28
CA VAL A 66 11.80 12.80 -9.14
C VAL A 66 13.24 12.53 -9.59
N GLY A 67 13.45 11.97 -10.79
CA GLY A 67 14.77 11.74 -11.37
C GLY A 67 15.63 10.85 -10.48
N HIS A 68 16.79 11.35 -10.02
CA HIS A 68 17.68 10.64 -9.08
C HIS A 68 17.59 11.18 -7.65
N ASN A 69 16.60 12.02 -7.34
CA ASN A 69 16.48 12.69 -6.05
C ASN A 69 15.67 11.88 -5.03
N TYR A 70 15.97 10.58 -4.89
CA TYR A 70 15.32 9.71 -3.91
C TYR A 70 16.24 8.55 -3.50
N ASP A 71 15.98 7.99 -2.31
CA ASP A 71 16.62 6.77 -1.84
C ASP A 71 15.79 5.56 -2.29
N GLY A 72 16.33 4.77 -3.23
CA GLY A 72 15.62 3.62 -3.79
C GLY A 72 15.30 2.53 -2.77
N ASN A 73 16.08 2.38 -1.71
CA ASN A 73 15.78 1.41 -0.65
C ASN A 73 14.60 1.89 0.19
N GLN A 74 14.59 3.16 0.58
CA GLN A 74 13.46 3.74 1.31
C GLN A 74 12.18 3.72 0.48
N THR A 75 12.26 4.07 -0.81
CA THR A 75 11.10 4.03 -1.71
C THR A 75 10.56 2.60 -1.87
N ASN A 76 11.44 1.60 -1.98
CA ASN A 76 11.01 0.20 -2.01
C ASN A 76 10.33 -0.23 -0.70
N ILE A 77 10.82 0.23 0.46
CA ILE A 77 10.17 -0.02 1.75
C ILE A 77 8.76 0.60 1.76
N VAL A 78 8.62 1.86 1.34
CA VAL A 78 7.32 2.56 1.30
C VAL A 78 6.35 1.87 0.35
N LEU A 79 6.79 1.47 -0.85
CA LEU A 79 5.97 0.73 -1.81
C LEU A 79 5.46 -0.59 -1.22
N ASN A 80 6.34 -1.39 -0.62
CA ASN A 80 5.92 -2.66 -0.01
C ASN A 80 5.03 -2.45 1.22
N LEU A 81 5.29 -1.41 2.01
CA LEU A 81 4.42 -1.02 3.14
C LEU A 81 3.02 -0.64 2.66
N ALA A 82 2.93 0.14 1.58
CA ALA A 82 1.67 0.52 0.95
C ALA A 82 0.89 -0.74 0.52
N MET A 83 1.58 -1.70 -0.11
CA MET A 83 0.97 -2.97 -0.51
C MET A 83 0.45 -3.81 0.67
N MET A 84 1.10 -3.76 1.83
CA MET A 84 0.59 -4.40 3.06
C MET A 84 -0.64 -3.65 3.62
N CYS A 85 -0.62 -2.31 3.58
CA CYS A 85 -1.75 -1.49 4.02
C CYS A 85 -3.00 -1.73 3.18
N THR A 86 -2.84 -1.97 1.87
CA THR A 86 -3.93 -2.22 0.92
C THR A 86 -4.33 -3.69 0.78
N GLU A 87 -3.96 -4.54 1.75
CA GLU A 87 -4.37 -5.95 1.70
C GLU A 87 -5.90 -6.07 1.77
N GLN A 88 -6.48 -6.98 0.98
CA GLN A 88 -7.93 -7.18 0.90
C GLN A 88 -8.50 -7.57 2.26
N SER A 89 -7.84 -8.49 2.97
CA SER A 89 -8.23 -8.85 4.33
C SER A 89 -7.83 -7.78 5.35
N PRO A 90 -8.77 -7.15 6.08
CA PRO A 90 -8.45 -6.16 7.11
C PRO A 90 -7.56 -6.70 8.24
N SER A 91 -7.59 -8.01 8.52
CA SER A 91 -6.75 -8.63 9.55
C SER A 91 -5.27 -8.64 9.17
N LEU A 92 -4.96 -8.71 7.88
CA LEU A 92 -3.59 -8.76 7.34
C LEU A 92 -2.97 -7.37 7.17
N ARG A 93 -3.75 -6.30 7.29
CA ARG A 93 -3.23 -4.93 7.26
C ARG A 93 -2.49 -4.63 8.56
N PRO A 94 -1.37 -3.88 8.55
CA PRO A 94 -0.76 -3.38 9.77
C PRO A 94 -1.69 -2.42 10.53
N THR A 95 -1.37 -2.17 11.80
CA THR A 95 -1.91 -1.03 12.54
C THR A 95 -1.20 0.26 12.12
N ILE A 96 -1.83 1.43 12.31
CA ILE A 96 -1.18 2.70 11.96
C ILE A 96 0.12 2.92 12.74
N SER A 97 0.21 2.45 14.00
CA SER A 97 1.43 2.51 14.80
C SER A 97 2.56 1.67 14.20
N GLN A 98 2.26 0.48 13.67
CA GLN A 98 3.24 -0.34 12.94
C GLN A 98 3.68 0.32 11.63
N VAL A 99 2.76 0.95 10.91
CA VAL A 99 3.07 1.72 9.69
C VAL A 99 4.04 2.86 10.01
N VAL A 100 3.74 3.65 11.04
CA VAL A 100 4.61 4.76 11.49
C VAL A 100 5.98 4.26 11.93
N ALA A 101 6.04 3.17 12.71
CA ALA A 101 7.32 2.59 13.13
C ALA A 101 8.19 2.15 11.94
N VAL A 102 7.61 1.63 10.85
CA VAL A 102 8.37 1.33 9.63
C VAL A 102 8.83 2.60 8.94
N LEU A 103 7.97 3.61 8.82
CA LEU A 103 8.33 4.90 8.19
C LEU A 103 9.43 5.66 8.96
N GLN A 104 9.50 5.48 10.28
CA GLN A 104 10.54 6.05 11.14
C GLN A 104 11.83 5.20 11.19
N GLY A 105 11.84 4.03 10.55
CA GLY A 105 12.97 3.10 10.57
C GLY A 105 13.13 2.33 11.89
N GLU A 106 12.12 2.35 12.76
CA GLU A 106 12.12 1.64 14.05
C GLU A 106 11.80 0.15 13.89
N LYS A 107 11.02 -0.21 12.86
CA LYS A 107 10.70 -1.60 12.51
C LYS A 107 10.94 -1.86 11.04
N THR A 108 11.23 -3.12 10.71
CA THR A 108 11.25 -3.59 9.32
C THR A 108 9.89 -4.14 8.89
N LEU A 109 9.66 -4.22 7.58
CA LEU A 109 8.49 -4.91 7.01
C LEU A 109 8.41 -6.36 7.48
N LYS A 110 9.56 -7.03 7.64
CA LYS A 110 9.62 -8.40 8.16
C LYS A 110 9.10 -8.45 9.59
N ASN A 111 9.54 -7.55 10.48
CA ASN A 111 9.09 -7.51 11.87
C ASN A 111 7.57 -7.37 11.96
N ILE A 112 6.96 -6.46 11.19
CA ILE A 112 5.50 -6.28 11.24
C ILE A 112 4.75 -7.46 10.61
N SER A 113 5.29 -8.09 9.56
CA SER A 113 4.66 -9.27 8.94
C SER A 113 4.63 -10.46 9.90
N GLU A 114 5.70 -10.65 10.68
CA GLU A 114 5.82 -11.65 11.72
C GLU A 114 4.97 -11.36 12.95
N GLU A 115 4.49 -10.13 13.16
CA GLU A 115 3.53 -9.79 14.22
C GLU A 115 2.09 -9.99 13.76
N ILE A 116 1.82 -9.78 12.47
CA ILE A 116 0.50 -9.98 11.86
C ILE A 116 0.19 -11.48 11.73
N ALA A 117 1.15 -12.29 11.25
CA ALA A 117 0.98 -13.73 11.06
C ALA A 117 0.57 -14.54 12.33
N PRO A 118 1.16 -14.34 13.53
CA PRO A 118 0.83 -15.10 14.73
C PRO A 118 -0.55 -14.78 15.31
N SER A 119 -1.17 -13.67 14.92
CA SER A 119 -2.56 -13.35 15.29
C SER A 119 -3.61 -14.25 14.60
N ILE A 120 -3.17 -15.18 13.74
CA ILE A 120 -4.02 -16.10 12.96
C ILE A 120 -3.92 -17.55 13.49
N SER A 121 -3.26 -17.81 14.62
CA SER A 121 -3.33 -19.15 15.23
C SER A 121 -4.80 -19.47 15.56
N PRO A 122 -5.38 -20.56 15.05
CA PRO A 122 -6.73 -20.95 15.43
C PRO A 122 -6.71 -21.30 16.92
N ALA A 123 -7.67 -20.76 17.66
CA ALA A 123 -8.09 -21.32 18.94
C ALA A 123 -8.79 -22.66 18.71
#